data_AF-A0A2N5YWK6-F1
#
_entry.id   AF-A0A2N5YWK6-F1
#
_cell.length_a   1.000
_cell.length_b   1.000
_cell.length_c   1.000
_cell.angle_alpha   90.00
_cell.angle_beta   90.00
_cell.angle_gamma   90.00
#
_symmetry.space_group_name_H-M   'P 1'
#
loop_
_entity.id
_entity.type
_entity.pdbx_description
1 polymer ?
#
loop_
_entity_poly.entity_id
_entity_poly.type
_entity_poly.pdbx_seq_one_letter_code
_entity_poly.pdbx_strand_id
1 'polypeptide(L)'
;MKTLAIALLVALIALPTITNSPIKDKSEKKVTLSQVSSLLSPYQENEEYDFINDKVDYKYIEEVKYDEVFEESAVIYATIKQVRETVDAINEGEIAEDNEYAILCIGFAVKDLPKMDDRIQELTEQTKNMTPKKDFTGEKIMKAGKATKGLNQSKDYLKESSALLPILMTDLAVVSKKVLKEE
;
A
#
# COMPACT_ATOMS: atom_id res chain seq x y z
N MET A 1 -33.13 -49.44 -53.29
CA MET A 1 -32.51 -48.17 -53.74
C MET A 1 -32.55 -47.17 -52.61
N LYS A 2 -31.37 -46.74 -52.15
CA LYS A 2 -31.04 -45.57 -51.31
C LYS A 2 -31.86 -45.34 -50.03
N THR A 3 -31.45 -46.00 -48.94
CA THR A 3 -31.62 -45.48 -47.57
C THR A 3 -30.55 -44.43 -47.31
N LEU A 4 -30.97 -43.18 -47.11
CA LEU A 4 -30.13 -42.06 -46.67
C LEU A 4 -29.91 -42.18 -45.16
N ALA A 5 -28.68 -42.47 -44.74
CA ALA A 5 -28.25 -42.30 -43.36
C ALA A 5 -28.01 -40.81 -43.10
N ILE A 6 -28.83 -40.20 -42.25
CA ILE A 6 -28.61 -38.84 -41.73
C ILE A 6 -27.63 -38.96 -40.58
N ALA A 7 -26.39 -38.50 -40.79
CA ALA A 7 -25.41 -38.35 -39.73
C ALA A 7 -25.86 -37.22 -38.78
N LEU A 8 -26.15 -37.60 -37.53
CA LEU A 8 -26.44 -36.65 -36.46
C LEU A 8 -25.13 -36.00 -36.02
N LEU A 9 -24.93 -34.74 -36.41
CA LEU A 9 -23.82 -33.90 -35.97
C LEU A 9 -24.07 -33.53 -34.50
N VAL A 10 -23.35 -34.16 -33.56
CA VAL A 10 -23.32 -33.75 -32.16
C VAL A 10 -22.49 -32.48 -32.08
N ALA A 11 -23.15 -31.33 -32.01
CA ALA A 11 -22.49 -30.08 -31.65
C ALA A 11 -22.02 -30.20 -30.19
N LEU A 12 -20.71 -30.31 -29.99
CA LEU A 12 -20.10 -30.06 -28.68
C LEU A 12 -20.40 -28.61 -28.32
N ILE A 13 -21.34 -28.41 -27.40
CA ILE A 13 -21.44 -27.17 -26.65
C ILE A 13 -20.23 -27.19 -25.71
N ALA A 14 -19.15 -26.53 -26.13
CA ALA A 14 -18.09 -26.14 -25.20
C ALA A 14 -18.72 -25.15 -24.21
N LEU A 15 -19.14 -25.65 -23.06
CA LEU A 15 -19.43 -24.83 -21.90
C LEU A 15 -18.19 -23.98 -21.64
N PRO A 16 -18.28 -22.64 -21.51
CA PRO A 16 -17.19 -21.88 -20.96
C PRO A 16 -16.94 -22.46 -19.56
N THR A 17 -15.75 -23.02 -19.36
CA THR A 17 -15.24 -23.33 -18.04
C THR A 17 -15.34 -22.05 -17.24
N ILE A 18 -16.19 -22.05 -16.21
CA ILE A 18 -16.15 -21.04 -15.15
C ILE A 18 -14.78 -21.23 -14.51
N THR A 19 -13.79 -20.49 -15.00
CA THR A 19 -12.57 -20.28 -14.26
C THR A 19 -13.01 -19.56 -13.00
N ASN A 20 -13.01 -20.27 -11.87
CA ASN A 20 -12.98 -19.64 -10.55
C ASN A 20 -11.67 -18.86 -10.47
N SER A 21 -11.61 -17.69 -11.13
CA SER A 21 -10.73 -16.64 -10.68
C SER A 21 -11.15 -16.37 -9.23
N PRO A 22 -10.24 -16.49 -8.25
CA PRO A 22 -10.58 -16.14 -6.88
C PRO A 22 -11.17 -14.73 -6.93
N ILE A 23 -12.38 -14.59 -6.38
CA ILE A 23 -13.05 -13.30 -6.21
C ILE A 23 -12.01 -12.41 -5.52
N LYS A 24 -11.39 -11.48 -6.25
CA LYS A 24 -10.53 -10.45 -5.64
C LYS A 24 -11.39 -9.81 -4.57
N ASP A 25 -10.98 -9.98 -3.31
CA ASP A 25 -11.72 -9.44 -2.19
C ASP A 25 -11.73 -7.92 -2.33
N LYS A 26 -12.86 -7.34 -2.76
CA LYS A 26 -13.02 -5.89 -2.93
C LYS A 26 -12.88 -5.11 -1.62
N SER A 27 -12.61 -5.79 -0.50
CA SER A 27 -12.36 -5.20 0.80
C SER A 27 -10.88 -5.00 1.14
N GLU A 28 -9.99 -5.15 0.17
CA GLU A 28 -8.58 -4.73 0.24
C GLU A 28 -8.26 -3.73 -0.88
N LYS A 29 -7.52 -2.68 -0.53
CA LYS A 29 -6.97 -1.68 -1.44
C LYS A 29 -5.46 -1.66 -1.29
N LYS A 30 -4.75 -1.34 -2.37
CA LYS A 30 -3.29 -1.23 -2.37
C LYS A 30 -2.89 0.23 -2.27
N VAL A 31 -1.81 0.52 -1.55
CA VAL A 31 -1.18 1.83 -1.59
C VAL A 31 -0.39 1.96 -2.89
N THR A 32 -0.52 3.10 -3.56
CA THR A 32 0.20 3.45 -4.79
C THR A 32 1.30 4.47 -4.49
N LEU A 33 2.35 4.54 -5.31
CA LEU A 33 3.35 5.60 -5.25
C LEU A 33 2.72 6.98 -5.38
N SER A 34 1.65 7.11 -6.16
CA SER A 34 0.91 8.39 -6.27
C SER A 34 0.31 8.86 -4.94
N GLN A 35 -0.05 7.94 -4.04
CA GLN A 35 -0.53 8.25 -2.69
C GLN A 35 0.61 8.59 -1.74
N VAL A 36 1.81 8.00 -1.94
CA VAL A 36 3.03 8.40 -1.22
C VAL A 36 3.44 9.82 -1.63
N SER A 37 3.58 10.07 -2.92
CA SER A 37 3.86 11.37 -3.50
C SER A 37 3.48 11.40 -4.97
N SER A 38 2.76 12.44 -5.39
CA SER A 38 2.41 12.62 -6.80
C SER A 38 3.63 12.77 -7.71
N LEU A 39 4.78 13.20 -7.17
CA LEU A 39 6.05 13.28 -7.90
C LEU A 39 6.58 11.90 -8.32
N LEU A 40 6.21 10.85 -7.58
CA LEU A 40 6.68 9.49 -7.83
C LEU A 40 5.73 8.69 -8.74
N SER A 41 4.59 9.27 -9.14
CA SER A 41 3.62 8.57 -10.00
C SER A 41 4.21 8.07 -11.34
N PRO A 42 5.18 8.74 -12.00
CA PRO A 42 5.77 8.23 -13.23
C PRO A 42 6.53 6.90 -13.05
N TYR A 43 6.92 6.56 -11.82
CA TYR A 43 7.67 5.35 -11.49
C TYR A 43 6.77 4.24 -10.92
N GLN A 44 5.46 4.45 -10.88
CA GLN A 44 4.49 3.43 -10.47
C GLN A 44 4.66 2.15 -11.30
N GLU A 45 4.66 0.99 -10.64
CA GLU A 45 4.85 -0.33 -11.26
C GLU A 45 6.24 -0.56 -11.89
N ASN A 46 7.18 0.38 -11.76
CA ASN A 46 8.57 0.14 -12.13
C ASN A 46 9.26 -0.67 -11.02
N GLU A 47 9.61 -1.92 -11.29
CA GLU A 47 10.21 -2.83 -10.28
C GLU A 47 11.54 -2.32 -9.68
N GLU A 48 12.27 -1.44 -10.39
CA GLU A 48 13.51 -0.82 -9.90
C GLU A 48 13.25 0.26 -8.85
N TYR A 49 12.07 0.90 -8.88
CA TYR A 49 11.80 2.10 -8.09
C TYR A 49 10.54 2.01 -7.24
N ASP A 50 9.60 1.13 -7.52
CA ASP A 50 8.36 0.95 -6.76
C ASP A 50 8.52 -0.16 -5.71
N PHE A 51 9.16 0.19 -4.61
CA PHE A 51 9.48 -0.73 -3.53
C PHE A 51 8.27 -1.18 -2.72
N ILE A 52 7.13 -0.50 -2.85
CA ILE A 52 5.88 -0.80 -2.16
C ILE A 52 4.84 -1.51 -3.05
N ASN A 53 5.10 -1.62 -4.36
CA ASN A 53 4.19 -2.26 -5.30
C ASN A 53 3.73 -3.62 -4.79
N ASP A 54 2.42 -3.83 -4.72
CA ASP A 54 1.78 -5.06 -4.26
C ASP A 54 2.17 -5.55 -2.85
N LYS A 55 2.97 -4.77 -2.10
CA LYS A 55 3.51 -5.12 -0.77
C LYS A 55 2.81 -4.39 0.37
N VAL A 56 2.09 -3.30 0.09
CA VAL A 56 1.35 -2.55 1.11
C VAL A 56 -0.12 -2.44 0.71
N ASP A 57 -0.98 -3.05 1.50
CA ASP A 57 -2.43 -3.02 1.34
C ASP A 57 -3.12 -2.52 2.61
N TYR A 58 -4.40 -2.21 2.50
CA TYR A 58 -5.24 -1.83 3.63
C TYR A 58 -6.67 -2.30 3.41
N LYS A 59 -7.40 -2.50 4.51
CA LYS A 59 -8.80 -2.89 4.45
C LYS A 59 -9.69 -1.72 4.03
N TYR A 60 -10.74 -2.03 3.29
CA TYR A 60 -11.83 -1.11 2.95
C TYR A 60 -13.17 -1.73 3.32
N ILE A 61 -13.92 -1.07 4.19
CA ILE A 61 -15.15 -1.58 4.80
C ILE A 61 -16.37 -0.67 4.62
N GLU A 62 -16.22 0.41 3.85
CA GLU A 62 -17.26 1.41 3.56
C GLU A 62 -17.78 2.08 4.83
N GLU A 63 -16.87 2.44 5.73
CA GLU A 63 -17.15 3.15 6.97
C GLU A 63 -16.04 4.17 7.18
N VAL A 64 -16.32 5.43 6.81
CA VAL A 64 -15.36 6.53 6.69
C VAL A 64 -14.38 6.60 7.87
N LYS A 65 -14.90 6.61 9.11
CA LYS A 65 -14.10 6.62 10.35
C LYS A 65 -13.01 5.54 10.38
N TYR A 66 -13.29 4.35 9.86
CA TYR A 66 -12.36 3.23 9.83
C TYR A 66 -11.47 3.26 8.59
N ASP A 67 -12.07 3.50 7.43
CA ASP A 67 -11.35 3.50 6.15
C ASP A 67 -10.27 4.58 6.11
N GLU A 68 -10.51 5.76 6.67
CA GLU A 68 -9.51 6.84 6.78
C GLU A 68 -8.30 6.42 7.62
N VAL A 69 -8.54 5.83 8.80
CA VAL A 69 -7.44 5.33 9.65
C VAL A 69 -6.68 4.20 8.97
N PHE A 70 -7.39 3.32 8.26
CA PHE A 70 -6.77 2.20 7.55
C PHE A 70 -5.88 2.66 6.41
N GLU A 71 -6.41 3.55 5.56
CA GLU A 71 -5.69 4.13 4.44
C GLU A 71 -4.47 4.92 4.92
N GLU A 72 -4.66 5.84 5.85
CA GLU A 72 -3.59 6.76 6.24
C GLU A 72 -2.45 6.05 6.97
N SER A 73 -2.76 5.08 7.83
CA SER A 73 -1.73 4.26 8.48
C SER A 73 -0.90 3.50 7.45
N ALA A 74 -1.55 2.99 6.39
CA ALA A 74 -0.86 2.27 5.32
C ALA A 74 -0.04 3.21 4.42
N VAL A 75 -0.54 4.42 4.12
CA VAL A 75 0.19 5.42 3.33
C VAL A 75 1.43 5.92 4.06
N ILE A 76 1.36 6.15 5.38
CA ILE A 76 2.53 6.52 6.19
C ILE A 76 3.58 5.39 6.15
N TYR A 77 3.16 4.15 6.40
CA TYR A 77 4.06 3.01 6.37
C TYR A 77 4.70 2.82 4.99
N ALA A 78 3.90 2.91 3.92
CA ALA A 78 4.37 2.85 2.56
C ALA A 78 5.37 3.96 2.25
N THR A 79 5.12 5.19 2.71
CA THR A 79 6.03 6.31 2.51
C THR A 79 7.38 6.07 3.17
N ILE A 80 7.37 5.67 4.44
CA ILE A 80 8.60 5.38 5.19
C ILE A 80 9.36 4.23 4.52
N LYS A 81 8.67 3.15 4.14
CA LYS A 81 9.28 2.00 3.46
C LYS A 81 9.87 2.40 2.11
N GLN A 82 9.12 3.13 1.29
CA GLN A 82 9.54 3.58 -0.02
C GLN A 82 10.83 4.41 0.06
N VAL A 83 10.88 5.36 0.99
CA VAL A 83 12.06 6.20 1.20
C VAL A 83 13.21 5.39 1.79
N ARG A 84 12.94 4.47 2.72
CA ARG A 84 13.97 3.60 3.32
C ARG A 84 14.69 2.76 2.27
N GLU A 85 13.93 2.04 1.46
CA GLU A 85 14.48 1.17 0.41
C GLU A 85 15.23 2.01 -0.63
N THR A 86 14.76 3.22 -0.94
CA THR A 86 15.49 4.16 -1.82
C THR A 86 16.83 4.59 -1.22
N VAL A 87 16.85 4.95 0.08
CA VAL A 87 18.06 5.33 0.80
C VAL A 87 19.07 4.17 0.85
N ASP A 88 18.60 2.95 1.11
CA ASP A 88 19.42 1.75 1.15
C ASP A 88 20.00 1.47 -0.25
N ALA A 89 19.18 1.48 -1.31
CA ALA A 89 19.62 1.30 -2.70
C ALA A 89 20.64 2.35 -3.16
N ILE A 90 20.52 3.61 -2.73
CA ILE A 90 21.53 4.64 -3.01
C ILE A 90 22.85 4.33 -2.28
N ASN A 91 22.79 3.96 -1.00
CA ASN A 91 23.99 3.64 -0.22
C ASN A 91 24.72 2.39 -0.75
N GLU A 92 23.98 1.44 -1.30
CA GLU A 92 24.50 0.23 -1.93
C GLU A 92 24.99 0.47 -3.36
N GLY A 93 24.72 1.65 -3.93
CA GLY A 93 25.11 2.04 -5.29
C GLY A 93 24.23 1.44 -6.39
N GLU A 94 23.07 0.89 -6.03
CA GLU A 94 22.07 0.37 -6.96
C GLU A 94 21.30 1.49 -7.65
N ILE A 95 21.04 2.60 -6.93
CA ILE A 95 20.47 3.83 -7.49
C ILE A 95 21.53 4.94 -7.45
N ALA A 96 21.82 5.51 -8.62
CA ALA A 96 22.77 6.62 -8.72
C ALA A 96 22.25 7.88 -8.00
N GLU A 97 23.15 8.61 -7.33
CA GLU A 97 22.84 9.82 -6.56
C GLU A 97 22.25 10.96 -7.42
N ASP A 98 22.57 10.98 -8.72
CA ASP A 98 22.06 11.95 -9.69
C ASP A 98 20.85 11.44 -10.52
N ASN A 99 20.32 10.26 -10.18
CA ASN A 99 19.10 9.73 -10.78
C ASN A 99 17.90 10.63 -10.46
N GLU A 100 17.06 10.92 -11.46
CA GLU A 100 15.86 11.76 -11.31
C GLU A 100 14.91 11.23 -10.23
N TYR A 101 14.68 9.91 -10.18
CA TYR A 101 13.87 9.26 -9.15
C TYR A 101 14.44 9.50 -7.75
N ALA A 102 15.77 9.35 -7.58
CA ALA A 102 16.43 9.57 -6.30
C ALA A 102 16.24 11.03 -5.83
N ILE A 103 16.45 11.99 -6.72
CA ILE A 103 16.28 13.42 -6.42
C ILE A 103 14.84 13.72 -5.99
N LEU A 104 13.84 13.19 -6.72
CA LEU A 104 12.43 13.38 -6.40
C LEU A 104 12.04 12.74 -5.06
N CYS A 105 12.45 11.49 -4.84
CA CYS A 105 12.14 10.74 -3.62
C CYS A 105 12.77 11.39 -2.38
N ILE A 106 14.06 11.69 -2.44
CA ILE A 106 14.80 12.31 -1.33
C ILE A 106 14.34 13.75 -1.09
N GLY A 107 14.11 14.54 -2.15
CA GLY A 107 13.62 15.92 -2.05
C GLY A 107 12.22 16.02 -1.44
N PHE A 108 11.32 15.09 -1.77
CA PHE A 108 10.04 14.95 -1.06
C PHE A 108 10.27 14.55 0.40
N ALA A 109 11.13 13.54 0.64
CA ALA A 109 11.27 12.96 1.96
C ALA A 109 11.78 13.95 3.01
N VAL A 110 12.77 14.79 2.67
CA VAL A 110 13.31 15.81 3.59
C VAL A 110 12.26 16.82 4.06
N LYS A 111 11.22 17.06 3.24
CA LYS A 111 10.16 18.03 3.54
C LYS A 111 9.03 17.43 4.37
N ASP A 112 8.67 16.17 4.12
CA ASP A 112 7.43 15.60 4.61
C ASP A 112 7.60 14.57 5.74
N LEU A 113 8.71 13.81 5.78
CA LEU A 113 8.96 12.88 6.89
C LEU A 113 9.06 13.54 8.27
N PRO A 114 9.63 14.76 8.45
CA PRO A 114 9.66 15.41 9.75
C PRO A 114 8.30 15.62 10.41
N LYS A 115 7.22 15.66 9.61
CA LYS A 115 5.84 15.87 10.08
C LYS A 115 5.12 14.56 10.40
N MET A 116 5.72 13.42 10.06
CA MET A 116 5.07 12.12 10.19
C MET A 116 5.07 11.59 11.62
N ASP A 117 6.03 11.98 12.48
CA ASP A 117 6.07 11.50 13.87
C ASP A 117 4.80 11.89 14.65
N ASP A 118 4.46 13.18 14.62
CA ASP A 118 3.22 13.69 15.23
C ASP A 118 1.99 12.96 14.68
N ARG A 119 1.96 12.68 13.37
CA ARG A 119 0.82 12.00 12.74
C ARG A 119 0.73 10.53 13.11
N ILE A 120 1.86 9.83 13.22
CA ILE A 120 1.93 8.45 13.71
C ILE A 120 1.41 8.37 15.14
N GLN A 121 1.80 9.32 16.00
CA GLN A 121 1.32 9.38 17.38
C GLN A 121 -0.19 9.65 17.44
N GLU A 122 -0.69 10.59 16.64
CA GLU A 122 -2.11 10.91 16.56
C GLU A 122 -2.95 9.70 16.12
N LEU A 123 -2.57 9.04 15.02
CA LEU A 123 -3.25 7.84 14.53
C LEU A 123 -3.15 6.70 15.54
N THR A 124 -2.01 6.54 16.21
CA THR A 124 -1.85 5.55 17.28
C THR A 124 -2.87 5.78 18.40
N GLU A 125 -3.08 7.02 18.81
CA GLU A 125 -4.10 7.36 19.81
C GLU A 125 -5.53 7.17 19.27
N GLN A 126 -5.81 7.56 18.03
CA GLN A 126 -7.11 7.31 17.40
C GLN A 126 -7.45 5.81 17.43
N THR A 127 -6.48 4.94 17.10
CA THR A 127 -6.70 3.47 17.06
C THR A 127 -7.00 2.84 18.42
N LYS A 128 -6.63 3.48 19.55
CA LYS A 128 -6.98 3.03 20.91
C LYS A 128 -8.45 3.25 21.21
N ASN A 129 -9.03 4.31 20.64
CA ASN A 129 -10.41 4.73 20.87
C ASN A 129 -11.41 4.03 19.93
N MET A 130 -10.93 3.22 18.98
CA MET A 130 -11.77 2.48 18.04
C MET A 130 -12.18 1.13 18.60
N THR A 131 -13.50 0.88 18.64
CA THR A 131 -14.07 -0.36 19.17
C THR A 131 -15.01 -1.03 18.18
N PRO A 132 -14.49 -1.74 17.15
CA PRO A 132 -15.32 -2.36 16.10
C PRO A 132 -16.53 -3.16 16.61
N LYS A 133 -16.33 -3.96 17.67
CA LYS A 133 -17.41 -4.79 18.24
C LYS A 133 -18.55 -3.99 18.87
N LYS A 134 -18.30 -2.75 19.28
CA LYS A 134 -19.31 -1.85 19.84
C LYS A 134 -19.88 -0.92 18.77
N ASP A 135 -19.03 -0.47 17.84
CA ASP A 135 -19.38 0.48 16.79
C ASP A 135 -20.30 -0.15 15.73
N PHE A 136 -20.18 -1.46 15.49
CA PHE A 136 -21.00 -2.19 14.53
C PHE A 136 -22.02 -3.08 15.24
N THR A 137 -23.30 -2.76 15.09
CA THR A 137 -24.43 -3.51 15.66
C THR A 137 -25.50 -3.80 14.61
N GLY A 138 -26.47 -4.67 14.95
CA GLY A 138 -27.57 -5.03 14.08
C GLY A 138 -27.09 -5.59 12.74
N GLU A 139 -27.61 -5.05 11.64
CA GLU A 139 -27.31 -5.50 10.27
C GLU A 139 -25.84 -5.26 9.85
N LYS A 140 -25.13 -4.34 10.53
CA LYS A 140 -23.72 -4.05 10.23
C LYS A 140 -22.73 -4.94 10.99
N ILE A 141 -23.19 -5.87 11.84
CA ILE A 141 -22.31 -6.71 12.69
C ILE A 141 -21.27 -7.49 11.88
N MET A 142 -21.59 -7.85 10.64
CA MET A 142 -20.67 -8.55 9.74
C MET A 142 -19.42 -7.72 9.38
N LYS A 143 -19.51 -6.38 9.44
CA LYS A 143 -18.36 -5.48 9.24
C LYS A 143 -17.41 -5.47 10.43
N ALA A 144 -17.86 -5.81 11.65
CA ALA A 144 -17.05 -5.78 12.86
C ALA A 144 -15.78 -6.64 12.76
N GLY A 145 -15.88 -7.81 12.12
CA GLY A 145 -14.74 -8.69 11.89
C GLY A 145 -13.71 -8.09 10.94
N LYS A 146 -14.15 -7.48 9.83
CA LYS A 146 -13.27 -6.79 8.87
C LYS A 146 -12.61 -5.57 9.49
N ALA A 147 -13.38 -4.76 10.21
CA ALA A 147 -12.89 -3.60 10.95
C ALA A 147 -11.85 -3.97 12.01
N THR A 148 -12.03 -5.10 12.71
CA THR A 148 -11.03 -5.58 13.68
C THR A 148 -9.71 -5.96 13.00
N LYS A 149 -9.79 -6.64 11.85
CA LYS A 149 -8.59 -7.00 11.07
C LYS A 149 -7.86 -5.77 10.54
N GLY A 150 -8.59 -4.82 9.94
CA GLY A 150 -8.01 -3.56 9.47
C GLY A 150 -7.38 -2.76 10.59
N LEU A 151 -8.04 -2.67 11.75
CA LEU A 151 -7.51 -1.95 12.91
C LEU A 151 -6.22 -2.57 13.45
N ASN A 152 -6.11 -3.90 13.46
CA ASN A 152 -4.87 -4.57 13.85
C ASN A 152 -3.74 -4.30 12.85
N GLN A 153 -4.04 -4.40 11.55
CA GLN A 153 -3.09 -4.08 10.50
C GLN A 153 -2.58 -2.63 10.58
N SER A 154 -3.47 -1.65 10.80
CA SER A 154 -3.09 -0.25 11.01
C SER A 154 -2.18 -0.09 12.22
N LYS A 155 -2.45 -0.79 13.33
CA LYS A 155 -1.59 -0.76 14.52
C LYS A 155 -0.20 -1.32 14.24
N ASP A 156 -0.12 -2.40 13.46
CA ASP A 156 1.15 -2.98 13.06
C ASP A 156 1.94 -2.00 12.17
N TYR A 157 1.30 -1.39 11.18
CA TYR A 157 1.91 -0.36 10.34
C TYR A 157 2.40 0.86 11.13
N LEU A 158 1.60 1.38 12.07
CA LEU A 158 2.00 2.52 12.90
C LEU A 158 3.16 2.16 13.83
N LYS A 159 3.16 0.95 14.38
CA LYS A 159 4.26 0.46 15.23
C LYS A 159 5.56 0.32 14.45
N GLU A 160 5.51 -0.29 13.27
CA GLU A 160 6.69 -0.39 12.40
C GLU A 160 7.17 0.99 11.94
N SER A 161 6.24 1.87 11.55
CA SER A 161 6.55 3.26 11.17
C SER A 161 7.26 4.02 12.28
N SER A 162 6.76 3.92 13.52
CA SER A 162 7.36 4.56 14.71
C SER A 162 8.78 4.04 15.00
N ALA A 163 9.04 2.76 14.73
CA ALA A 163 10.37 2.17 14.91
C ALA A 163 11.35 2.55 13.80
N LEU A 164 10.88 2.62 12.55
CA LEU A 164 11.72 2.89 11.38
C LEU A 164 12.03 4.37 11.17
N LEU A 165 11.07 5.26 11.46
CA LEU A 165 11.18 6.68 11.14
C LEU A 165 12.43 7.34 11.76
N PRO A 166 12.80 7.15 13.04
CA PRO A 166 13.99 7.78 13.60
C PRO A 166 15.30 7.32 12.95
N ILE A 167 15.37 6.05 12.57
CA ILE A 167 16.54 5.46 11.88
C ILE A 167 16.63 6.07 10.48
N LEU A 168 15.51 6.05 9.74
CA LEU A 168 15.42 6.64 8.41
C LEU A 168 15.79 8.12 8.40
N MET A 169 15.33 8.91 9.36
CA MET A 169 15.65 10.34 9.46
C MET A 169 17.15 10.60 9.62
N THR A 170 17.87 9.70 10.30
CA THR A 170 19.33 9.79 10.45
C THR A 170 20.03 9.52 9.11
N ASP A 171 19.65 8.45 8.42
CA ASP A 171 20.25 8.07 7.14
C ASP A 171 19.91 9.08 6.04
N LEU A 172 18.67 9.59 6.03
CA LEU A 172 18.20 10.60 5.10
C LEU A 172 18.99 11.91 5.22
N ALA A 173 19.38 12.33 6.43
CA ALA A 173 20.20 13.52 6.62
C ALA A 173 21.59 13.40 5.99
N VAL A 174 22.11 12.19 5.84
CA VAL A 174 23.39 11.92 5.15
C VAL A 174 23.19 11.85 3.65
N VAL A 175 22.19 11.08 3.18
CA VAL A 175 21.93 10.87 1.75
C VAL A 175 21.47 12.16 1.06
N SER A 176 20.65 12.98 1.72
CA SER A 176 20.17 14.25 1.17
C SER A 176 21.30 15.20 0.77
N LYS A 177 22.38 15.30 1.55
CA LYS A 177 23.54 16.13 1.20
C LYS A 177 24.20 15.70 -0.11
N LYS A 178 24.27 14.39 -0.34
CA LYS A 178 24.87 13.83 -1.57
C LYS A 178 23.96 14.06 -2.78
N VAL A 179 22.69 13.71 -2.64
CA VAL A 179 21.69 13.72 -3.74
C VAL A 179 21.26 15.14 -4.09
N LEU A 180 20.96 15.97 -3.09
CA LEU A 180 20.44 17.33 -3.29
C LEU A 180 21.55 18.38 -3.44
N LYS A 181 22.82 18.00 -3.25
CA LYS A 181 23.99 18.88 -3.32
C LYS A 181 23.88 20.08 -2.38
N GLU A 182 23.29 19.85 -1.20
CA GLU A 182 23.23 20.84 -0.11
C GLU A 182 24.57 20.80 0.65
N GLU A 183 25.33 21.89 0.58
CA GLU A 183 26.62 22.08 1.30
C GLU A 183 26.46 22.19 2.82
#